data_AF-A0A1N7NSU5-F1
#
_entry.id   AF-A0A1N7NSU5-F1
#
_cell.length_a   1.000
_cell.length_b   1.000
_cell.length_c   1.000
_cell.angle_alpha   90.00
_cell.angle_beta   90.00
_cell.angle_gamma   90.00
#
_symmetry.space_group_name_H-M   'P 1'
#
loop_
_entity.id
_entity.type
_entity.pdbx_description
1 polymer ?
#
loop_
_entity_poly.entity_id
_entity_poly.type
_entity_poly.pdbx_seq_one_letter_code
_entity_poly.pdbx_strand_id
1 'polypeptide(L)'
;MASLWKTGLSAFLTQISNPKTAIVYGGIFAALLPPVPSTGQKLALPPMILCVESGWYVIVAIAFSAPAARTVYQRAKTAIDRVAGCVMALIAIALIVGN
;
A
#
# COMPACT_ATOMS: atom_id res chain seq x y z
N MET A 1 4.46 -16.42 -21.10
CA MET A 1 3.97 -15.07 -21.49
C MET A 1 2.47 -14.86 -21.26
N ALA A 2 1.57 -15.66 -21.85
CA ALA A 2 0.12 -15.40 -21.79
C ALA A 2 -0.52 -15.37 -20.38
N SER A 3 0.05 -16.08 -19.41
CA SER A 3 -0.41 -16.09 -18.00
C SER A 3 -0.09 -14.78 -17.27
N LEU A 4 1.13 -14.25 -17.43
CA LEU A 4 1.58 -13.01 -16.78
C LEU A 4 0.77 -11.79 -17.22
N TRP A 5 0.41 -11.74 -18.51
CA TRP A 5 -0.44 -10.67 -19.05
C TRP A 5 -1.83 -10.66 -18.39
N LYS A 6 -2.45 -11.83 -18.23
CA LYS A 6 -3.77 -11.95 -17.58
C LYS A 6 -3.70 -11.53 -16.11
N THR A 7 -2.66 -11.95 -15.39
CA THR A 7 -2.45 -11.54 -13.99
C THR A 7 -2.19 -10.03 -13.89
N GLY A 8 -1.36 -9.48 -14.78
CA GLY A 8 -1.08 -8.03 -14.83
C GLY A 8 -2.33 -7.20 -15.13
N LEU A 9 -3.14 -7.63 -16.09
CA LEU A 9 -4.39 -6.96 -16.44
C LEU A 9 -5.41 -7.03 -15.30
N SER A 10 -5.54 -8.19 -14.64
CA SER A 10 -6.43 -8.33 -13.48
C SER A 10 -5.99 -7.43 -12.32
N ALA A 11 -4.69 -7.37 -12.04
CA ALA A 11 -4.15 -6.48 -11.01
C ALA A 11 -4.39 -5.00 -11.35
N PHE A 12 -4.17 -4.61 -12.61
CA PHE A 12 -4.42 -3.26 -13.08
C PHE A 12 -5.90 -2.85 -12.95
N LEU A 13 -6.82 -3.71 -13.41
CA LEU A 13 -8.26 -3.45 -13.31
C LEU A 13 -8.74 -3.41 -11.86
N THR A 14 -8.15 -4.22 -10.98
CA THR A 14 -8.44 -4.20 -9.54
C THR A 14 -8.03 -2.86 -8.92
N GLN A 15 -6.83 -2.37 -9.26
CA GLN A 15 -6.31 -1.11 -8.75
C GLN A 15 -7.11 0.10 -9.26
N ILE A 16 -7.55 0.10 -10.53
CA ILE A 16 -8.41 1.16 -11.06
C ILE A 16 -9.79 1.17 -10.39
N SER A 17 -10.35 0.00 -10.12
CA SER A 17 -11.68 -0.12 -9.51
C SER A 17 -11.70 0.27 -8.03
N ASN A 18 -10.54 0.27 -7.36
CA ASN A 18 -10.41 0.63 -5.95
C ASN A 18 -9.73 2.00 -5.81
N PRO A 19 -10.50 3.11 -5.73
CA PRO A 19 -9.94 4.45 -5.69
C PRO A 19 -9.21 4.75 -4.37
N LYS A 20 -9.12 3.82 -3.42
CA LYS A 20 -8.43 4.02 -2.15
C LYS A 20 -7.01 4.52 -2.34
N THR A 21 -6.26 3.91 -3.26
CA THR A 21 -4.88 4.30 -3.56
C THR A 21 -4.82 5.72 -4.12
N ALA A 22 -5.74 6.06 -5.03
CA ALA A 22 -5.82 7.42 -5.60
C ALA A 22 -6.18 8.47 -4.55
N ILE A 23 -7.09 8.17 -3.63
CA ILE A 23 -7.49 9.06 -2.53
C ILE A 23 -6.32 9.28 -1.57
N VAL A 24 -5.62 8.23 -1.16
CA VAL A 24 -4.49 8.31 -0.21
C VAL A 24 -3.34 9.11 -0.81
N TYR A 25 -2.86 8.72 -2.01
CA TYR A 25 -1.77 9.44 -2.66
C TYR A 25 -2.19 10.86 -3.06
N GLY A 26 -3.43 11.07 -3.49
CA GLY A 26 -3.98 12.39 -3.74
C GLY A 26 -3.94 13.29 -2.50
N GLY A 27 -4.30 12.77 -1.32
CA GLY A 27 -4.21 13.49 -0.06
C GLY A 27 -2.78 13.79 0.37
N ILE A 28 -1.87 12.81 0.28
CA ILE A 28 -0.45 13.00 0.57
C ILE A 28 0.14 14.08 -0.34
N PHE A 29 -0.18 14.03 -1.63
CA PHE A 29 0.28 15.03 -2.57
C PHE A 29 -0.31 16.40 -2.31
N ALA A 30 -1.61 16.49 -2.00
CA ALA A 30 -2.24 17.76 -1.64
C ALA A 30 -1.63 18.39 -0.38
N ALA A 31 -1.19 17.57 0.59
CA ALA A 31 -0.59 18.04 1.82
C ALA A 31 0.91 18.40 1.70
N LEU A 32 1.66 17.69 0.84
CA LEU A 32 3.12 17.76 0.80
C LEU A 32 3.71 18.39 -0.48
N LEU A 33 2.99 18.38 -1.61
CA LEU A 33 3.46 19.04 -2.83
C LEU A 33 3.03 20.51 -2.83
N PRO A 34 3.87 21.40 -3.37
CA PRO A 34 3.45 22.76 -3.66
C PRO A 34 2.30 22.76 -4.69
N PRO A 35 1.45 23.81 -4.70
CA PRO A 35 0.32 23.92 -5.64
C PRO A 35 0.71 23.78 -7.11
N VAL A 36 1.96 24.14 -7.45
CA VAL A 36 2.55 23.95 -8.76
C VAL A 36 3.83 23.12 -8.63
N PRO A 37 3.76 21.79 -8.78
CA PRO A 37 4.93 20.93 -8.74
C PRO A 37 5.88 21.21 -9.91
N SER A 38 7.19 21.16 -9.64
CA SER A 38 8.19 21.26 -10.69
C SER A 38 8.16 20.02 -11.61
N THR A 39 8.68 20.15 -12.84
CA THR A 39 8.78 19.03 -13.78
C THR A 39 9.59 17.87 -13.21
N GLY A 40 10.64 18.17 -12.44
CA GLY A 40 11.44 17.16 -11.75
C GLY A 40 10.62 16.33 -10.76
N GLN A 41 9.76 16.98 -9.95
CA GLN A 41 8.89 16.28 -9.01
C GLN A 41 7.86 15.39 -9.73
N LYS A 42 7.23 15.89 -10.80
CA LYS A 42 6.25 15.13 -11.60
C LYS A 42 6.84 13.86 -12.21
N LEU A 43 8.11 13.90 -12.62
CA LEU A 43 8.80 12.77 -13.24
C LEU A 43 9.45 11.82 -12.22
N ALA A 44 9.93 12.34 -11.09
CA ALA A 44 10.64 11.54 -10.09
C ALA A 44 9.70 10.80 -9.12
N LEU A 45 8.51 11.36 -8.84
CA LEU A 45 7.58 10.76 -7.89
C LEU A 45 7.06 9.37 -8.33
N PRO A 46 6.56 9.16 -9.56
CA PRO A 46 6.06 7.85 -9.98
C PRO A 46 7.09 6.71 -9.83
N PRO A 47 8.35 6.82 -10.32
CA PRO A 47 9.32 5.75 -10.14
C PRO A 47 9.73 5.55 -8.68
N MET A 48 9.84 6.61 -7.87
CA MET A 48 10.12 6.45 -6.44
C MET A 48 9.02 5.69 -5.71
N ILE A 49 7.76 6.02 -5.97
CA ILE A 49 6.61 5.32 -5.38
C ILE A 49 6.60 3.87 -5.82
N LEU A 50 6.84 3.61 -7.11
CA LEU A 50 6.94 2.24 -7.63
C LEU A 50 8.03 1.44 -6.89
N CYS A 51 9.21 2.03 -6.67
CA CYS A 51 10.30 1.39 -5.94
C CYS A 51 9.95 1.12 -4.47
N VAL A 52 9.32 2.08 -3.79
CA VAL A 52 8.91 1.91 -2.38
C VAL A 52 7.86 0.81 -2.26
N GLU A 53 6.81 0.85 -3.08
CA GLU A 53 5.75 -0.16 -3.08
C GLU A 53 6.31 -1.53 -3.42
N SER A 54 7.02 -1.65 -4.54
CA SER A 54 7.55 -2.93 -5.02
C SER A 54 8.60 -3.47 -4.04
N GLY A 55 9.47 -2.62 -3.52
CA GLY A 55 10.49 -2.99 -2.53
C GLY A 55 9.86 -3.55 -1.26
N TRP A 56 8.83 -2.88 -0.73
CA TRP A 56 8.09 -3.37 0.42
C TRP A 56 7.45 -4.73 0.17
N TYR A 57 6.72 -4.89 -0.93
CA TYR A 57 6.09 -6.17 -1.25
C TYR A 57 7.10 -7.29 -1.49
N VAL A 58 8.25 -7.00 -2.08
CA VAL A 58 9.34 -7.98 -2.24
C VAL A 58 9.88 -8.40 -0.88
N ILE A 59 10.14 -7.45 0.03
CA ILE A 59 10.59 -7.75 1.40
C ILE A 59 9.58 -8.66 2.11
N VAL A 60 8.30 -8.31 2.05
CA VAL A 60 7.21 -9.11 2.63
C VAL A 60 7.15 -10.49 1.98
N ALA A 61 7.19 -10.57 0.65
CA ALA A 61 7.15 -11.83 -0.08
C ALA A 61 8.32 -12.75 0.30
N ILE A 62 9.53 -12.20 0.44
CA ILE A 62 10.72 -12.94 0.89
C ILE A 62 10.53 -13.41 2.33
N ALA A 63 10.13 -12.53 3.24
CA ALA A 63 9.90 -12.87 4.64
C ALA A 63 8.88 -14.01 4.82
N PHE A 64 7.87 -14.08 3.93
CA PHE A 64 6.83 -15.11 3.97
C PHE A 64 7.05 -16.29 3.02
N SER A 65 8.16 -16.33 2.26
CA SER A 65 8.47 -17.40 1.31
C SER A 65 8.93 -18.70 1.98
N ALA A 66 9.47 -18.62 3.20
CA ALA A 66 9.93 -19.78 3.96
C ALA A 66 8.79 -20.45 4.75
N PRO A 67 8.62 -21.78 4.69
CA PRO A 67 7.58 -22.50 5.44
C PRO A 67 7.60 -22.22 6.94
N ALA A 68 8.80 -22.10 7.54
CA ALA A 68 8.98 -21.82 8.96
C ALA A 68 8.47 -20.42 9.36
N ALA A 69 8.78 -19.39 8.57
CA ALA A 69 8.30 -18.02 8.81
C ALA A 69 6.78 -17.92 8.68
N ARG A 70 6.20 -18.65 7.72
CA ARG A 70 4.75 -18.74 7.53
C ARG A 70 4.06 -19.38 8.73
N THR A 71 4.60 -20.47 9.30
CA THR A 71 4.01 -21.13 10.48
C THR A 71 4.03 -20.24 11.72
N VAL A 72 5.12 -19.51 11.97
CA VAL A 72 5.22 -18.57 13.09
C VAL A 72 4.21 -17.43 12.92
N TYR A 73 4.13 -16.84 11.74
CA TYR A 73 3.17 -15.79 11.46
C TYR A 73 1.73 -16.24 11.56
N GLN A 74 1.39 -17.43 11.09
CA GLN A 74 0.01 -17.94 11.19
C GLN A 74 -0.45 -18.08 12.64
N ARG A 75 0.45 -18.40 13.58
CA ARG A 75 0.14 -18.43 15.02
C ARG A 75 -0.10 -17.03 15.59
N ALA A 76 0.66 -16.03 15.13
CA ALA A 76 0.52 -14.65 15.57
C ALA A 76 -0.55 -13.86 14.79
N LYS A 77 -1.04 -14.40 13.66
CA LYS A 77 -1.91 -13.71 12.70
C LYS A 77 -3.12 -13.10 13.37
N THR A 78 -3.82 -13.85 14.23
CA THR A 78 -5.02 -13.36 14.91
C THR A 78 -4.71 -12.20 15.85
N ALA A 79 -3.56 -12.23 16.54
CA ALA A 79 -3.14 -11.11 17.40
C ALA A 79 -2.76 -9.89 16.56
N ILE A 80 -1.99 -10.08 15.48
CA ILE A 80 -1.58 -9.03 14.56
C ILE A 80 -2.80 -8.35 13.92
N ASP A 81 -3.74 -9.14 13.39
CA ASP A 81 -4.96 -8.64 12.76
C ASP A 81 -5.82 -7.84 13.75
N ARG A 82 -5.91 -8.28 15.01
CA ARG A 82 -6.65 -7.57 16.06
C ARG A 82 -5.98 -6.26 16.45
N VAL A 83 -4.66 -6.25 16.64
CA VAL A 83 -3.91 -5.03 16.95
C VAL A 83 -4.02 -4.02 15.81
N ALA A 84 -3.79 -4.47 14.57
CA ALA A 84 -3.92 -3.62 13.38
C ALA A 84 -5.34 -3.06 13.24
N GLY A 85 -6.37 -3.91 13.42
CA GLY A 85 -7.76 -3.49 13.42
C GLY A 85 -8.08 -2.46 14.50
N CYS A 86 -7.60 -2.67 15.73
CA CYS A 86 -7.76 -1.71 16.83
C CYS A 86 -7.08 -0.37 16.52
N VAL A 87 -5.84 -0.38 16.02
CA VAL A 87 -5.12 0.84 15.65
C VAL A 87 -5.86 1.59 14.54
N MET A 88 -6.32 0.89 13.50
CA MET A 88 -7.09 1.50 12.41
C MET A 88 -8.42 2.08 12.89
N ALA A 89 -9.12 1.40 13.80
CA ALA A 89 -10.36 1.91 14.39
C ALA A 89 -10.12 3.16 15.24
N LEU A 90 -9.05 3.17 16.04
CA LEU A 90 -8.66 4.33 16.84
C LEU A 90 -8.30 5.53 15.96
N ILE A 91 -7.51 5.31 14.90
CA ILE A 91 -7.17 6.36 13.93
C ILE A 91 -8.45 6.90 13.27
N ALA A 92 -9.36 6.03 12.84
CA ALA A 92 -10.61 6.45 12.22
C ALA A 92 -11.49 7.29 13.16
N ILE A 93 -11.62 6.87 14.43
CA ILE A 93 -12.34 7.63 15.46
C ILE A 93 -11.67 8.98 15.70
N ALA A 94 -10.35 9.00 15.83
CA ALA A 94 -9.59 10.23 16.04
C ALA A 94 -9.76 11.22 14.88
N LEU A 95 -9.83 10.74 13.64
CA LEU A 95 -10.10 11.58 12.46
C LEU A 95 -11.52 12.13 12.43
N ILE A 96 -12.53 11.36 12.87
CA ILE A 96 -13.92 11.82 12.90
C ILE A 96 -14.17 12.83 14.04
N VAL A 97 -13.51 12.64 15.19
CA VAL A 97 -13.69 13.51 16.37
C VAL A 97 -12.78 14.73 16.33
N GLY A 98 -11.60 14.61 15.74
CA GLY A 98 -10.58 15.68 15.66
C GLY A 98 -10.76 16.65 14.49
N ASN A 99 -11.82 16.50 13.69
CA ASN A 99 -12.21 17.38 12.59
C ASN A 99 -13.63 17.88 12.82
#